data_AF-A0A4U5W4M9-F1
#
_entry.id   AF-A0A4U5W4M9-F1
#
_cell.length_a   1.000
_cell.length_b   1.000
_cell.length_c   1.000
_cell.angle_alpha   90.00
_cell.angle_beta   90.00
_cell.angle_gamma   90.00
#
_symmetry.space_group_name_H-M   'P 1'
#
loop_
_entity.id
_entity.type
_entity.pdbx_description
1 polymer ?
#
loop_
_entity_poly.entity_id
_entity_poly.type
_entity_poly.pdbx_seq_one_letter_code
_entity_poly.pdbx_strand_id
1 'polypeptide(L)'
;MPSISHAGAVHVEYNHFPVGELWEPGFERKDDRPNFQTDEAVIVVPGRIIVRSRLQEDFASVALALSDRRDQAPGPEWALIASVTYRPVYKGRMAAFDTTNGPAGSADKVLEAFGCLVPPGEAAISLEPSHVYDVQVWARGGWYAPERFNAVGPEAEASDPTAYVVVFSPSGTQEAPAPAAHESRRERLARTRGKLPLNMR
;
A
#
# COMPACT_ATOMS: atom_id res chain seq x y z
N MET A 1 -9.69 -8.42 -17.78
CA MET A 1 -8.28 -8.44 -17.33
C MET A 1 -8.16 -7.45 -16.19
N PRO A 2 -7.29 -7.68 -15.21
CA PRO A 2 -7.09 -6.72 -14.13
C PRO A 2 -6.56 -5.38 -14.67
N SER A 3 -6.94 -4.28 -14.02
CA SER A 3 -6.34 -2.97 -14.23
C SER A 3 -5.08 -2.89 -13.36
N ILE A 4 -3.91 -2.75 -13.96
CA ILE A 4 -2.62 -2.78 -13.25
C ILE A 4 -1.96 -1.39 -13.37
N SER A 5 -1.37 -0.89 -12.28
CA SER A 5 -0.54 0.32 -12.27
C SER A 5 0.76 0.12 -13.05
N HIS A 6 1.59 1.16 -13.12
CA HIS A 6 3.01 0.97 -13.45
C HIS A 6 3.75 0.30 -12.27
N ALA A 7 4.98 -0.14 -12.52
CA ALA A 7 5.87 -0.71 -11.52
C ALA A 7 6.70 0.39 -10.83
N GLY A 8 6.52 0.53 -9.52
CA GLY A 8 7.30 1.44 -8.69
C GLY A 8 8.41 0.71 -7.92
N ALA A 9 9.42 1.44 -7.48
CA ALA A 9 10.43 0.99 -6.54
C ALA A 9 10.14 1.57 -5.15
N VAL A 10 9.95 0.70 -4.17
CA VAL A 10 9.86 1.07 -2.75
C VAL A 10 11.15 0.72 -2.05
N HIS A 11 11.64 1.61 -1.21
CA HIS A 11 12.68 1.27 -0.25
C HIS A 11 12.05 0.55 0.94
N VAL A 12 12.49 -0.69 1.18
CA VAL A 12 12.01 -1.51 2.29
C VAL A 12 12.82 -1.18 3.53
N GLU A 13 12.19 -0.56 4.52
CA GLU A 13 12.84 -0.18 5.77
C GLU A 13 12.28 -1.00 6.92
N TYR A 14 13.17 -1.51 7.78
CA TYR A 14 12.79 -2.38 8.90
C TYR A 14 11.89 -3.55 8.48
N ASN A 15 12.11 -4.10 7.28
CA ASN A 15 11.31 -5.15 6.68
C ASN A 15 9.86 -4.74 6.32
N HIS A 16 9.55 -3.45 6.16
CA HIS A 16 8.20 -3.00 5.84
C HIS A 16 8.21 -1.98 4.69
N PHE A 17 7.10 -1.94 3.96
CA PHE A 17 6.77 -0.81 3.09
C PHE A 17 5.24 -0.57 3.08
N PRO A 18 4.77 0.69 3.01
CA PRO A 18 3.36 1.00 2.93
C PRO A 18 2.79 1.01 1.49
N VAL A 19 1.54 0.60 1.37
CA VAL A 19 0.63 0.91 0.27
C VAL A 19 -0.57 1.62 0.87
N GLY A 20 -0.85 2.86 0.47
CA GLY A 20 -1.85 3.67 1.15
C GLY A 20 -2.62 4.60 0.23
N GLU A 21 -3.67 5.22 0.75
CA GLU A 21 -4.36 6.28 0.05
C GLU A 21 -3.54 7.57 0.11
N LEU A 22 -3.43 8.24 -1.04
CA LEU A 22 -2.97 9.61 -1.10
C LEU A 22 -3.97 10.50 -0.36
N TRP A 23 -3.52 11.13 0.71
CA TRP A 23 -4.36 12.05 1.47
C TRP A 23 -4.74 13.27 0.63
N GLU A 24 -6.01 13.65 0.69
CA GLU A 24 -6.54 14.79 -0.02
C GLU A 24 -7.09 15.87 0.93
N PRO A 25 -6.94 17.16 0.60
CA PRO A 25 -7.57 18.24 1.35
C PRO A 25 -9.09 18.03 1.48
N GLY A 26 -9.62 18.28 2.69
CA GLY A 26 -11.03 18.10 3.01
C GLY A 26 -11.31 16.83 3.83
N PHE A 27 -10.39 15.87 3.86
CA PHE A 27 -10.50 14.71 4.76
C PHE A 27 -9.66 14.89 6.02
N GLU A 28 -10.18 14.42 7.15
CA GLU A 28 -9.39 14.31 8.38
C GLU A 28 -8.31 13.25 8.19
N ARG A 29 -7.05 13.59 8.50
CA ARG A 29 -5.96 12.62 8.46
C ARG A 29 -6.18 11.54 9.52
N LYS A 30 -6.25 10.29 9.07
CA LYS A 30 -6.18 9.11 9.93
C LYS A 30 -4.71 8.72 10.09
N ASP A 31 -4.11 9.10 11.21
CA ASP A 31 -2.69 8.85 11.53
C ASP A 31 -2.53 7.73 12.58
N ASP A 32 -3.39 6.71 12.51
CA ASP A 32 -3.32 5.57 13.42
C ASP A 32 -1.97 4.88 13.28
N ARG A 33 -1.27 4.75 14.41
CA ARG A 33 0.06 4.13 14.42
C ARG A 33 -0.10 2.62 14.22
N PRO A 34 0.50 2.04 13.18
CA PRO A 34 0.47 0.59 13.00
C PRO A 34 1.21 -0.11 14.14
N ASN A 35 0.68 -1.26 14.54
CA ASN A 35 1.35 -2.12 15.50
C ASN A 35 2.33 -3.04 14.76
N PHE A 36 3.61 -2.70 14.76
CA PHE A 36 4.67 -3.53 14.16
C PHE A 36 5.08 -4.73 15.01
N GLN A 37 4.56 -4.88 16.24
CA GLN A 37 4.81 -6.03 17.11
C GLN A 37 3.83 -7.18 16.79
N THR A 38 3.71 -7.53 15.52
CA THR A 38 2.85 -8.62 15.05
C THR A 38 3.60 -9.50 14.05
N ASP A 39 3.23 -10.78 14.02
CA ASP A 39 3.76 -11.74 13.05
C ASP A 39 2.96 -11.76 11.73
N GLU A 40 1.92 -10.93 11.61
CA GLU A 40 1.16 -10.79 10.38
C GLU A 40 2.04 -10.27 9.23
N ALA A 41 1.92 -10.91 8.07
CA ALA A 41 2.64 -10.48 6.87
C ALA A 41 2.12 -9.15 6.30
N VAL A 42 0.90 -8.76 6.68
CA VAL A 42 0.27 -7.51 6.27
C VAL A 42 -0.49 -6.91 7.44
N ILE A 43 -0.24 -5.63 7.74
CA ILE A 43 -0.91 -4.87 8.79
C ILE A 43 -1.84 -3.86 8.11
N VAL A 44 -3.13 -3.89 8.45
CA VAL A 44 -4.10 -2.92 7.92
C VAL A 44 -4.39 -1.85 8.96
N VAL A 45 -4.25 -0.59 8.57
CA VAL A 45 -4.67 0.58 9.35
C VAL A 45 -5.54 1.48 8.46
N PRO A 46 -6.36 2.39 9.02
CA PRO A 46 -7.15 3.30 8.21
C PRO A 46 -6.32 4.04 7.16
N GLY A 47 -6.69 3.88 5.89
CA GLY A 47 -6.01 4.49 4.75
C GLY A 47 -4.70 3.83 4.31
N ARG A 48 -4.21 2.77 4.98
CA ARG A 48 -2.95 2.11 4.59
C ARG A 48 -2.95 0.60 4.84
N ILE A 49 -2.17 -0.08 4.02
CA ILE A 49 -1.81 -1.49 4.13
C ILE A 49 -0.29 -1.52 4.21
N ILE A 50 0.27 -2.11 5.24
CA ILE A 50 1.71 -2.19 5.43
C ILE A 50 2.12 -3.63 5.18
N VAL A 51 3.00 -3.82 4.21
CA VAL A 51 3.47 -5.14 3.80
C VAL A 51 4.78 -5.42 4.50
N ARG A 52 4.86 -6.56 5.21
CA ARG A 52 6.09 -7.08 5.78
C ARG A 52 6.85 -7.85 4.70
N SER A 53 8.00 -7.30 4.31
CA SER A 53 8.95 -7.89 3.39
C SER A 53 9.92 -8.83 4.13
N ARG A 54 10.51 -9.79 3.41
CA ARG A 54 11.68 -10.54 3.92
C ARG A 54 13.02 -9.87 3.57
N LEU A 55 13.00 -8.82 2.74
CA LEU A 55 14.16 -7.97 2.52
C LEU A 55 14.37 -7.05 3.73
N GLN A 56 15.62 -6.92 4.13
CA GLN A 56 16.06 -5.95 5.12
C GLN A 56 16.86 -4.86 4.39
N GLU A 57 16.34 -3.64 4.32
CA GLU A 57 17.03 -2.46 3.77
C GLU A 57 17.46 -2.61 2.30
N ASP A 58 16.48 -2.83 1.41
CA ASP A 58 16.71 -2.96 -0.04
C ASP A 58 15.48 -2.44 -0.83
N PHE A 59 15.62 -2.32 -2.15
CA PHE A 59 14.53 -1.94 -3.03
C PHE A 59 13.69 -3.14 -3.46
N ALA A 60 12.37 -2.97 -3.44
CA ALA A 60 11.44 -3.93 -4.01
C ALA A 60 10.62 -3.28 -5.13
N SER A 61 10.35 -4.04 -6.19
CA SER A 61 9.42 -3.60 -7.23
C SER A 61 7.98 -3.87 -6.79
N VAL A 62 7.10 -2.89 -6.90
CA VAL A 62 5.70 -3.01 -6.48
C VAL A 62 4.78 -2.56 -7.61
N ALA A 63 3.77 -3.36 -7.90
CA ALA A 63 2.63 -2.93 -8.70
C ALA A 63 1.32 -3.14 -7.93
N LEU A 64 0.34 -2.29 -8.22
CA LEU A 64 -1.01 -2.38 -7.67
C LEU A 64 -1.95 -2.82 -8.78
N ALA A 65 -2.92 -3.68 -8.46
CA ALA A 65 -3.90 -4.17 -9.43
C ALA A 65 -5.32 -4.13 -8.86
N LEU A 66 -6.30 -3.82 -9.70
CA LEU A 66 -7.71 -3.97 -9.43
C LEU A 66 -8.27 -5.11 -10.29
N SER A 67 -8.90 -6.10 -9.67
CA SER A 67 -9.40 -7.31 -10.32
C SER A 67 -10.78 -7.70 -9.78
N ASP A 68 -11.71 -8.09 -10.65
CA ASP A 68 -12.99 -8.69 -10.21
C ASP A 68 -12.86 -10.17 -9.83
N ARG A 69 -11.68 -10.77 -10.07
CA ARG A 69 -11.40 -12.18 -9.81
C ARG A 69 -10.57 -12.30 -8.54
N ARG A 70 -11.19 -12.88 -7.50
CA ARG A 70 -10.51 -13.28 -6.27
C ARG A 70 -9.62 -14.50 -6.53
N ASP A 71 -8.56 -14.62 -5.72
CA ASP A 71 -7.66 -15.78 -5.69
C ASP A 71 -6.90 -16.07 -7.00
N GLN A 72 -6.88 -15.10 -7.92
CA GLN A 72 -6.12 -15.23 -9.15
C GLN A 72 -4.67 -14.82 -8.91
N ALA A 73 -3.76 -15.80 -8.91
CA ALA A 73 -2.32 -15.54 -8.87
C ALA A 73 -1.88 -14.69 -10.07
N PRO A 74 -0.95 -13.72 -9.89
CA PRO A 74 -0.38 -12.96 -10.99
C PRO A 74 0.43 -13.80 -11.99
N GLY A 75 0.88 -14.99 -11.60
CA GLY A 75 1.62 -15.90 -12.47
C GLY A 75 2.15 -17.10 -11.67
N PRO A 76 2.83 -18.05 -12.32
CA PRO A 76 3.26 -19.30 -11.69
C PRO A 76 4.34 -19.12 -10.60
N GLU A 77 5.13 -18.04 -10.67
CA GLU A 77 6.23 -17.75 -9.73
C GLU A 77 5.81 -16.90 -8.53
N TRP A 78 4.52 -16.53 -8.46
CA TRP A 78 3.99 -15.66 -7.42
C TRP A 78 3.44 -16.48 -6.25
N ALA A 79 3.90 -16.17 -5.04
CA ALA A 79 3.36 -16.74 -3.81
C ALA A 79 2.45 -15.75 -3.10
N LEU A 80 1.27 -16.20 -2.69
CA LEU A 80 0.37 -15.44 -1.84
C LEU A 80 1.00 -15.34 -0.44
N ILE A 81 1.19 -14.12 0.06
CA ILE A 81 1.76 -13.89 1.39
C ILE A 81 0.69 -13.52 2.41
N ALA A 82 -0.38 -12.87 1.98
CA ALA A 82 -1.51 -12.49 2.84
C ALA A 82 -2.78 -12.20 2.04
N SER A 83 -3.91 -12.37 2.69
CA SER A 83 -5.22 -11.90 2.24
C SER A 83 -5.89 -11.15 3.38
N VAL A 84 -6.24 -9.89 3.16
CA VAL A 84 -6.82 -8.98 4.18
C VAL A 84 -8.00 -8.22 3.61
N THR A 85 -8.83 -7.62 4.48
CA THR A 85 -9.91 -6.72 4.04
C THR A 85 -9.45 -5.27 4.19
N TYR A 86 -9.77 -4.45 3.19
CA TYR A 86 -9.46 -3.03 3.17
C TYR A 86 -10.70 -2.18 2.85
N ARG A 87 -10.78 -1.02 3.50
CA ARG A 87 -11.85 -0.03 3.33
C ARG A 87 -11.21 1.31 3.02
N PRO A 88 -11.42 1.88 1.82
CA PRO A 88 -11.05 3.26 1.55
C PRO A 88 -11.64 4.22 2.59
N VAL A 89 -10.83 5.17 3.04
CA VAL A 89 -11.21 6.22 4.01
C VAL A 89 -11.12 7.62 3.41
N TYR A 90 -10.56 7.76 2.20
CA TYR A 90 -10.58 8.98 1.39
C TYR A 90 -11.28 8.70 0.04
N LYS A 91 -10.74 9.21 -1.07
CA LYS A 91 -11.31 8.99 -2.41
C LYS A 91 -10.81 7.70 -3.09
N GLY A 92 -10.05 6.85 -2.39
CA GLY A 92 -9.60 5.58 -2.93
C GLY A 92 -8.40 5.64 -3.88
N ARG A 93 -7.67 6.76 -3.98
CA ARG A 93 -6.43 6.81 -4.77
C ARG A 93 -5.30 6.14 -4.00
N MET A 94 -5.03 4.87 -4.30
CA MET A 94 -3.96 4.09 -3.69
C MET A 94 -2.62 4.33 -4.40
N ALA A 95 -1.53 4.36 -3.63
CA ALA A 95 -0.17 4.34 -4.14
C ALA A 95 0.72 3.46 -3.25
N ALA A 96 1.78 2.89 -3.83
CA ALA A 96 2.90 2.38 -3.07
C ALA A 96 3.75 3.56 -2.56
N PHE A 97 4.26 3.45 -1.34
CA PHE A 97 5.05 4.49 -0.69
C PHE A 97 6.42 3.94 -0.32
N ASP A 98 7.41 4.81 -0.46
CA ASP A 98 8.64 4.72 0.30
C ASP A 98 8.35 5.08 1.77
N THR A 99 8.96 4.35 2.69
CA THR A 99 8.80 4.55 4.13
C THR A 99 9.22 5.95 4.57
N THR A 100 10.22 6.53 3.90
CA THR A 100 10.78 7.85 4.25
C THR A 100 10.46 8.96 3.25
N ASN A 101 10.24 8.63 1.98
CA ASN A 101 10.29 9.63 0.89
C ASN A 101 8.94 9.92 0.21
N GLY A 102 7.83 9.38 0.70
CA GLY A 102 6.51 9.60 0.09
C GLY A 102 6.20 8.55 -0.99
N PRO A 103 5.48 8.89 -2.08
CA PRO A 103 5.15 7.90 -3.11
C PRO A 103 6.39 7.22 -3.70
N ALA A 104 6.24 5.95 -4.05
CA ALA A 104 7.32 5.14 -4.64
C ALA A 104 7.91 5.79 -5.90
N GLY A 105 9.23 5.67 -6.06
CA GLY A 105 9.90 6.03 -7.31
C GLY A 105 9.56 5.05 -8.44
N SER A 106 10.06 5.31 -9.65
CA SER A 106 9.95 4.34 -10.75
C SER A 106 10.85 3.14 -10.52
N ALA A 107 10.41 1.93 -10.86
CA ALA A 107 11.27 0.75 -10.86
C ALA A 107 12.37 0.83 -11.94
N ASP A 108 13.44 0.06 -11.80
CA ASP A 108 14.51 -0.02 -12.81
C ASP A 108 14.19 -0.99 -13.96
N LYS A 109 13.27 -1.93 -13.72
CA LYS A 109 12.95 -3.02 -14.65
C LYS A 109 11.44 -3.18 -14.81
N VAL A 110 11.05 -3.75 -15.95
CA VAL A 110 9.67 -4.19 -16.17
C VAL A 110 9.31 -5.31 -15.19
N LEU A 111 8.08 -5.28 -14.70
CA LEU A 111 7.52 -6.34 -13.87
C LEU A 111 6.60 -7.20 -14.73
N GLU A 112 6.61 -8.52 -14.57
CA GLU A 112 5.65 -9.39 -15.26
C GLU A 112 4.54 -9.82 -14.29
N ALA A 113 3.29 -9.48 -14.60
CA ALA A 113 2.13 -9.82 -13.80
C ALA A 113 0.90 -10.01 -14.70
N PHE A 114 0.12 -11.05 -14.42
CA PHE A 114 -1.08 -11.46 -15.15
C PHE A 114 -0.85 -11.68 -16.66
N GLY A 115 0.35 -12.15 -17.04
CA GLY A 115 0.77 -12.31 -18.43
C GLY A 115 1.05 -11.00 -19.17
N CYS A 116 1.15 -9.88 -18.45
CA CYS A 116 1.45 -8.56 -18.98
C CYS A 116 2.83 -8.07 -18.52
N LEU A 117 3.52 -7.35 -19.40
CA LEU A 117 4.69 -6.55 -19.03
C LEU A 117 4.23 -5.21 -18.46
N VAL A 118 4.46 -5.01 -17.18
CA VAL A 118 4.16 -3.80 -16.43
C VAL A 118 5.37 -2.86 -16.52
N PRO A 119 5.26 -1.72 -17.22
CA PRO A 119 6.37 -0.79 -17.37
C PRO A 119 6.68 -0.06 -16.06
N PRO A 120 7.92 0.40 -15.85
CA PRO A 120 8.26 1.30 -14.75
C PRO A 120 7.44 2.60 -14.73
N GLY A 121 7.13 3.10 -13.54
CA GLY A 121 6.44 4.38 -13.34
C GLY A 121 5.72 4.48 -12.01
N GLU A 122 4.68 5.32 -11.93
CA GLU A 122 3.89 5.52 -10.71
C GLU A 122 3.06 4.27 -10.37
N ALA A 123 3.37 3.63 -9.24
CA ALA A 123 2.62 2.52 -8.69
C ALA A 123 1.35 3.00 -7.96
N ALA A 124 0.40 3.53 -8.71
CA ALA A 124 -0.88 4.04 -8.20
C ALA A 124 -2.09 3.51 -8.97
N ILE A 125 -3.21 3.32 -8.26
CA ILE A 125 -4.52 2.96 -8.83
C ILE A 125 -5.63 3.76 -8.16
N SER A 126 -6.79 3.84 -8.80
CA SER A 126 -8.01 4.38 -8.20
C SER A 126 -8.96 3.25 -7.83
N LEU A 127 -9.37 3.24 -6.57
CA LEU A 127 -10.43 2.39 -6.04
C LEU A 127 -11.71 3.21 -5.96
N GLU A 128 -12.84 2.56 -6.21
CA GLU A 128 -14.15 3.12 -5.89
C GLU A 128 -14.33 3.15 -4.35
N PRO A 129 -14.46 4.33 -3.73
CA PRO A 129 -14.46 4.45 -2.27
C PRO A 129 -15.74 3.91 -1.60
N SER A 130 -16.82 3.71 -2.36
CA SER A 130 -18.05 3.05 -1.87
C SER A 130 -17.96 1.52 -1.77
N HIS A 131 -16.80 0.92 -2.09
CA HIS A 131 -16.58 -0.52 -1.96
C HIS A 131 -15.67 -0.89 -0.78
N VAL A 132 -15.87 -2.11 -0.28
CA VAL A 132 -14.92 -2.85 0.55
C VAL A 132 -14.14 -3.77 -0.39
N TYR A 133 -12.85 -3.92 -0.13
CA TYR A 133 -11.95 -4.74 -0.97
C TYR A 133 -11.36 -5.89 -0.18
N ASP A 134 -11.35 -7.07 -0.80
CA ASP A 134 -10.44 -8.14 -0.42
C ASP A 134 -9.11 -7.86 -1.11
N VAL A 135 -8.03 -7.77 -0.32
CA VAL A 135 -6.70 -7.43 -0.79
C VAL A 135 -5.79 -8.62 -0.65
N GLN A 136 -5.21 -9.05 -1.76
CA GLN A 136 -4.25 -10.14 -1.81
C GLN A 136 -2.87 -9.57 -2.12
N VAL A 137 -1.91 -9.89 -1.26
CA VAL A 137 -0.52 -9.51 -1.49
C VAL A 137 0.23 -10.74 -1.96
N TRP A 138 0.86 -10.60 -3.13
CA TRP A 138 1.67 -11.64 -3.75
C TRP A 138 3.11 -11.18 -3.81
N ALA A 139 4.04 -12.11 -3.62
CA ALA A 139 5.47 -11.87 -3.72
C ALA A 139 6.12 -12.82 -4.74
N ARG A 140 7.13 -12.33 -5.45
CA ARG A 140 8.00 -13.09 -6.35
C ARG A 140 9.46 -12.75 -6.05
N GLY A 141 10.36 -13.73 -6.18
CA GLY A 141 11.77 -13.58 -5.83
C GLY A 141 12.01 -13.58 -4.32
N GLY A 142 13.14 -14.13 -3.86
CA GLY A 142 13.65 -14.07 -2.48
C GLY A 142 12.79 -14.66 -1.34
N TRP A 143 11.48 -14.85 -1.52
CA TRP A 143 10.53 -15.26 -0.46
C TRP A 143 10.80 -16.68 0.06
N TYR A 144 11.36 -17.55 -0.81
CA TYR A 144 11.67 -18.96 -0.55
C TYR A 144 13.14 -19.29 -0.31
N ALA A 145 14.05 -18.31 -0.22
CA ALA A 145 15.47 -18.61 0.02
C ALA A 145 15.82 -18.43 1.52
N PRO A 146 15.77 -19.49 2.35
CA PRO A 146 16.25 -19.43 3.74
C PRO A 146 17.77 -19.19 3.86
N GLU A 147 18.52 -19.22 2.75
CA GLU A 147 19.99 -19.29 2.75
C GLU A 147 20.72 -17.95 2.72
N ARG A 148 20.02 -16.81 2.60
CA ARG A 148 20.69 -15.49 2.51
C ARG A 148 21.37 -15.03 3.80
N PHE A 149 21.21 -15.74 4.91
CA PHE A 149 21.90 -15.40 6.16
C PHE A 149 23.39 -15.80 6.21
N ASN A 150 23.91 -16.62 5.27
CA ASN A 150 25.28 -17.14 5.34
C ASN A 150 26.20 -16.84 4.13
N ALA A 151 25.70 -16.26 3.04
CA ALA A 151 26.51 -16.04 1.84
C ALA A 151 27.17 -14.64 1.82
N VAL A 152 28.23 -14.46 2.61
CA VAL A 152 29.22 -13.40 2.38
C VAL A 152 30.18 -13.92 1.30
N GLY A 153 29.80 -13.77 0.03
CA GLY A 153 30.63 -14.18 -1.11
C GLY A 153 30.40 -13.24 -2.32
N PRO A 154 31.44 -12.89 -3.11
CA PRO A 154 31.34 -11.86 -4.14
C PRO A 154 30.69 -12.32 -5.46
N GLU A 155 30.05 -13.49 -5.51
CA GLU A 155 29.40 -14.02 -6.72
C GLU A 155 27.99 -14.54 -6.42
N ALA A 156 27.16 -13.70 -5.81
CA ALA A 156 25.71 -13.91 -5.90
C ALA A 156 25.30 -13.56 -7.32
N GLU A 157 25.12 -14.58 -8.19
CA GLU A 157 24.36 -14.46 -9.43
C GLU A 157 23.12 -13.60 -9.17
N ALA A 158 22.85 -12.65 -10.08
CA ALA A 158 21.81 -11.64 -9.92
C ALA A 158 20.44 -12.29 -9.73
N SER A 159 20.13 -12.66 -8.49
CA SER A 159 18.85 -13.19 -8.06
C SER A 159 17.78 -12.21 -8.49
N ASP A 160 16.69 -12.73 -9.07
CA ASP A 160 15.56 -11.91 -9.48
C ASP A 160 15.16 -10.96 -8.35
N PRO A 161 15.00 -9.65 -8.65
CA PRO A 161 14.67 -8.66 -7.64
C PRO A 161 13.33 -9.02 -7.00
N THR A 162 13.26 -8.91 -5.68
CA THR A 162 12.02 -9.15 -4.94
C THR A 162 10.94 -8.20 -5.45
N ALA A 163 9.82 -8.76 -5.87
CA ALA A 163 8.70 -8.03 -6.42
C ALA A 163 7.42 -8.37 -5.68
N TYR A 164 6.52 -7.39 -5.58
CA TYR A 164 5.22 -7.52 -4.97
C TYR A 164 4.11 -7.04 -5.92
N VAL A 165 2.98 -7.75 -5.88
CA VAL A 165 1.74 -7.30 -6.51
C VAL A 165 0.66 -7.29 -5.44
N VAL A 166 0.03 -6.12 -5.26
CA VAL A 166 -1.10 -5.94 -4.34
C VAL A 166 -2.37 -5.87 -5.16
N VAL A 167 -3.22 -6.88 -5.03
CA VAL A 167 -4.44 -7.05 -5.82
C VAL A 167 -5.65 -6.69 -4.97
N PHE A 168 -6.41 -5.69 -5.38
CA PHE A 168 -7.68 -5.29 -4.78
C PHE A 168 -8.82 -5.94 -5.56
N SER A 169 -9.72 -6.62 -4.85
CA SER A 169 -10.93 -7.20 -5.43
C SER A 169 -12.17 -6.71 -4.67
N PRO A 170 -13.14 -6.06 -5.33
CA PRO A 170 -14.38 -5.64 -4.66
C PRO A 170 -15.06 -6.83 -3.97
N SER A 171 -15.35 -6.69 -2.68
CA SER A 171 -15.94 -7.76 -1.86
C SER A 171 -17.23 -7.40 -1.15
N GLY A 172 -17.55 -6.12 -1.08
CA GLY A 172 -18.81 -5.61 -0.56
C GLY A 172 -18.91 -4.11 -0.76
N THR A 173 -19.92 -3.51 -0.16
CA THR A 173 -20.17 -2.07 -0.21
C THR A 173 -19.98 -1.43 1.17
N GLN A 174 -19.67 -0.15 1.16
CA GLN A 174 -19.68 0.72 2.33
C GLN A 174 -20.27 2.08 1.97
N GLU A 175 -20.59 2.89 2.98
CA GLU A 175 -20.87 4.29 2.74
C GLU A 175 -19.59 5.00 2.28
N ALA A 176 -19.70 5.79 1.21
CA ALA A 176 -18.54 6.51 0.68
C ALA A 176 -18.03 7.53 1.71
N PRO A 177 -16.72 7.59 2.00
CA PRO A 177 -16.15 8.61 2.87
C PRO A 177 -16.47 10.01 2.34
N ALA A 178 -17.09 10.83 3.18
CA ALA A 178 -17.37 12.22 2.86
C ALA A 178 -16.26 13.12 3.41
N PRO A 179 -15.84 14.17 2.66
CA PRO A 179 -14.99 15.20 3.22
C PRO A 179 -15.70 15.84 4.41
N ALA A 180 -14.93 16.25 5.43
CA ALA A 180 -15.48 17.00 6.54
C ALA A 180 -16.18 18.25 5.99
N ALA A 181 -17.35 18.56 6.55
CA ALA A 181 -18.02 19.83 6.28
C ALA A 181 -17.00 20.97 6.44
N HIS A 182 -17.10 21.99 5.59
CA HIS A 182 -16.14 23.07 5.49
C HIS A 182 -16.13 23.91 6.79
N GLU A 183 -15.51 23.39 7.85
CA GLU A 183 -15.46 24.05 9.15
C GLU A 183 -14.60 25.30 9.01
N SER A 184 -15.21 26.44 9.29
CA SER A 184 -14.50 27.69 9.40
C SER A 184 -13.36 27.54 10.43
N ARG A 185 -12.28 28.29 10.25
CA ARG A 185 -11.17 28.34 11.22
C ARG A 185 -11.68 28.60 12.66
N ARG A 186 -12.79 29.32 12.79
CA ARG A 186 -13.47 29.63 14.06
C ARG A 186 -14.13 28.40 14.70
N GLU A 187 -14.85 27.61 13.93
CA GLU A 187 -15.52 26.38 14.42
C GLU A 187 -14.51 25.32 14.86
N ARG A 188 -13.46 25.13 14.06
CA ARG A 188 -12.35 24.24 14.39
C ARG A 188 -11.65 24.65 15.69
N LEU A 189 -11.39 25.95 15.90
CA LEU A 189 -10.82 26.45 17.16
C LEU A 189 -11.76 26.26 18.36
N ALA A 190 -13.07 26.45 18.17
CA ALA A 190 -14.07 26.26 19.22
C ALA A 190 -14.15 24.79 19.66
N ARG A 191 -14.07 23.85 18.72
CA ARG A 191 -14.07 22.40 18.98
C ARG A 191 -12.82 21.94 19.72
N THR A 192 -11.64 22.38 19.28
CA THR A 192 -10.37 21.96 19.91
C THR A 192 -10.13 22.60 21.27
N ARG A 193 -10.70 23.78 21.56
CA ARG A 193 -10.46 24.51 22.82
C ARG A 193 -11.61 24.46 23.83
N GLY A 194 -12.74 23.83 23.52
CA GLY A 194 -13.84 23.57 24.47
C GLY A 194 -14.53 24.79 25.08
N LYS A 195 -14.04 26.02 24.86
CA LYS A 195 -14.66 27.28 25.28
C LYS A 195 -14.39 28.38 24.25
N LEU A 196 -15.45 29.03 23.78
CA LEU A 196 -15.36 30.38 23.25
C LEU A 196 -14.78 31.28 24.36
N PRO A 197 -13.80 32.15 24.08
CA PRO A 197 -13.46 33.18 25.04
C PRO A 197 -14.71 34.04 25.25
N LEU A 198 -15.27 33.94 26.46
CA LEU A 198 -16.27 34.85 26.98
C LEU A 198 -15.69 36.27 26.88
N ASN A 199 -16.47 37.15 26.26
CA ASN A 199 -16.32 38.60 26.22
C ASN A 199 -15.26 39.15 25.26
N MET A 200 -15.74 39.71 24.15
CA MET A 200 -15.40 41.09 23.80
C MET A 200 -16.69 41.78 23.34
N ARG A 201 -17.28 42.54 24.27
CA ARG A 201 -18.16 43.68 23.97
C ARG A 201 -17.31 44.81 23.41
#